data_AF-A0A1W1EL97-F1
#
_entry.id   AF-A0A1W1EL97-F1
#
_cell.length_a   1.000
_cell.length_b   1.000
_cell.length_c   1.000
_cell.angle_alpha   90.00
_cell.angle_beta   90.00
_cell.angle_gamma   90.00
#
_symmetry.space_group_name_H-M   'P 1'
#
loop_
_entity.id
_entity.type
_entity.pdbx_description
1 polymer ?
#
loop_
_entity_poly.entity_id
_entity_poly.type
_entity_poly.pdbx_seq_one_letter_code
_entity_poly.pdbx_strand_id
1 'polypeptide(L)'
;MKFLNRLFNKIILTLQITIILIFILFEEIIWESLAKPIYNLIHSLKIVQKLEIYLQKINNFVALFIFTLLLIIVEGAGVLAGLLFIKGQIIMGSILYITKIPLAGFTFWIFKVTRDKMLSFSFVLWVYNKLISLFNWIKSRELYIKTIKRLKEIKIYIKKIFIPKKSGIFVKLKKIYRAIKMKLKDIRKDNNETNKSN
;
A
#
# COMPACT_ATOMS: atom_id res chain seq x y z
N MET A 1 -10.88 26.66 36.28
CA MET A 1 -9.90 25.67 35.77
C MET A 1 -10.48 24.29 35.40
N LYS A 2 -11.48 23.72 36.13
CA LYS A 2 -12.04 22.38 35.79
C LYS A 2 -12.74 22.27 34.41
N PHE A 3 -13.34 23.35 33.91
CA PHE A 3 -14.03 23.36 32.60
C PHE A 3 -13.05 23.31 31.41
N LEU A 4 -11.98 24.11 31.46
CA LEU A 4 -10.93 24.12 30.42
C LEU A 4 -10.24 22.76 30.31
N ASN A 5 -9.93 22.09 31.43
CA ASN A 5 -9.36 20.73 31.39
C ASN A 5 -10.31 19.70 30.78
N ARG A 6 -11.63 19.81 30.99
CA ARG A 6 -12.59 18.90 30.34
C ARG A 6 -12.66 19.13 28.83
N LEU A 7 -12.66 20.39 28.40
CA LEU A 7 -12.69 20.73 26.98
C LEU A 7 -11.40 20.26 26.27
N PHE A 8 -10.26 20.52 26.90
CA PHE A 8 -8.94 20.11 26.40
C PHE A 8 -8.82 18.57 26.33
N ASN A 9 -9.29 17.86 27.36
CA ASN A 9 -9.32 16.40 27.35
C ASN A 9 -10.28 15.84 26.28
N LYS A 10 -11.38 16.53 25.97
CA LYS A 10 -12.28 16.11 24.90
C LYS A 10 -11.62 16.29 23.53
N ILE A 11 -10.96 17.42 23.30
CA ILE A 11 -10.22 17.70 22.06
C ILE A 11 -9.05 16.72 21.90
N ILE A 12 -8.27 16.47 22.95
CA ILE A 12 -7.14 15.51 22.89
C ILE A 12 -7.64 14.10 22.56
N LEU A 13 -8.78 13.68 23.14
CA LEU A 13 -9.39 12.39 22.86
C LEU A 13 -9.89 12.29 21.43
N THR A 14 -10.59 13.31 20.92
CA THR A 14 -11.05 13.35 19.54
C THR A 14 -9.89 13.30 18.55
N LEU A 15 -8.86 14.11 18.77
CA LEU A 15 -7.65 14.11 17.94
C LEU A 15 -6.95 12.74 18.00
N GLN A 16 -6.82 12.15 19.19
CA GLN A 16 -6.21 10.84 19.40
C GLN A 16 -6.99 9.74 18.67
N ILE A 17 -8.32 9.75 18.72
CA ILE A 17 -9.16 8.79 17.98
C ILE A 17 -8.94 8.95 16.47
N THR A 18 -8.95 10.19 15.96
CA THR A 18 -8.72 10.46 14.53
C THR A 18 -7.35 9.98 14.07
N ILE A 19 -6.29 10.28 14.83
CA ILE A 19 -4.93 9.84 14.52
C ILE A 19 -4.82 8.31 14.51
N ILE A 20 -5.38 7.64 15.52
CA ILE A 20 -5.36 6.17 15.61
C ILE A 20 -6.14 5.55 14.45
N LEU A 21 -7.29 6.10 14.10
CA LEU A 21 -8.10 5.62 12.98
C LEU A 21 -7.34 5.76 11.66
N ILE A 22 -6.77 6.94 11.39
CA ILE A 22 -5.94 7.18 10.19
C ILE A 22 -4.77 6.21 10.18
N PHE A 23 -4.05 6.07 11.30
CA PHE A 23 -2.90 5.16 11.41
C PHE A 23 -3.29 3.72 11.09
N ILE A 24 -4.40 3.22 11.63
CA ILE A 24 -4.90 1.86 11.38
C ILE A 24 -5.35 1.68 9.94
N LEU A 25 -6.03 2.67 9.34
CA LEU A 25 -6.40 2.62 7.93
C LEU A 25 -5.15 2.56 7.05
N PHE A 26 -4.12 3.34 7.37
CA PHE A 26 -2.83 3.26 6.67
C PHE A 26 -2.16 1.89 6.88
N GLU A 27 -2.05 1.41 8.11
CA GLU A 27 -1.38 0.14 8.42
C GLU A 27 -2.12 -1.08 7.83
N GLU A 28 -3.45 -1.11 7.85
CA GLU A 28 -4.19 -2.28 7.34
C GLU A 28 -4.44 -2.15 5.82
N ILE A 29 -4.93 -1.01 5.34
CA ILE A 29 -5.32 -0.85 3.94
C ILE A 29 -4.08 -0.63 3.07
N ILE A 30 -3.20 0.30 3.42
CA ILE A 30 -2.06 0.64 2.56
C ILE A 30 -0.98 -0.43 2.65
N TRP A 31 -0.72 -1.01 3.82
CA TRP A 31 0.27 -2.08 3.91
C TRP A 31 -0.17 -3.35 3.17
N GLU A 32 -1.35 -3.90 3.47
CA GLU A 32 -1.78 -5.17 2.86
C GLU A 32 -2.22 -5.00 1.40
N SER A 33 -2.87 -3.89 1.02
CA SER A 33 -3.40 -3.72 -0.34
C SER A 33 -2.37 -3.16 -1.33
N LEU A 34 -1.39 -2.37 -0.86
CA LEU A 34 -0.46 -1.66 -1.74
C LEU A 34 0.99 -2.02 -1.43
N ALA A 35 1.46 -1.83 -0.20
CA ALA A 35 2.87 -1.99 0.12
C ALA A 35 3.36 -3.43 -0.07
N LYS A 36 2.59 -4.43 0.38
CA LYS A 36 2.93 -5.86 0.27
C LYS A 36 2.93 -6.37 -1.17
N PRO A 37 1.89 -6.16 -2.00
CA PRO A 37 1.94 -6.56 -3.41
C PRO A 37 3.00 -5.79 -4.19
N ILE A 38 3.14 -4.47 -3.97
CA ILE A 38 4.19 -3.68 -4.63
C ILE A 38 5.58 -4.16 -4.21
N TYR A 39 5.81 -4.43 -2.93
CA TYR A 39 7.06 -4.99 -2.43
C TYR A 39 7.37 -6.34 -3.08
N ASN A 40 6.39 -7.24 -3.13
CA ASN A 40 6.57 -8.57 -3.75
C ASN A 40 6.81 -8.46 -5.26
N LEU A 41 6.10 -7.57 -5.96
CA LEU A 41 6.31 -7.29 -7.37
C LEU A 41 7.72 -6.75 -7.62
N ILE A 42 8.13 -5.73 -6.88
CA ILE A 42 9.46 -5.13 -6.93
C ILE A 42 10.53 -6.20 -6.64
N HIS A 43 10.39 -6.95 -5.56
CA HIS A 43 11.36 -7.97 -5.18
C HIS A 43 11.44 -9.15 -6.17
N SER A 44 10.35 -9.49 -6.86
CA SER A 44 10.33 -10.54 -7.88
C SER A 44 11.05 -10.17 -9.19
N LEU A 45 11.33 -8.89 -9.43
CA LEU A 45 12.00 -8.43 -10.64
C LEU A 45 13.52 -8.61 -10.53
N LYS A 46 14.12 -9.38 -11.45
CA LYS A 46 15.59 -9.58 -11.50
C LYS A 46 16.38 -8.26 -11.64
N ILE A 47 15.78 -7.21 -12.20
CA ILE A 47 16.39 -5.88 -12.32
C ILE A 47 16.61 -5.25 -10.93
N VAL A 48 15.70 -5.52 -10.00
CA VAL A 48 15.70 -4.94 -8.65
C VAL A 48 16.81 -5.56 -7.81
N GLN A 49 17.09 -6.86 -7.99
CA GLN A 49 18.22 -7.54 -7.34
C GLN A 49 19.57 -6.96 -7.78
N LYS A 50 19.71 -6.63 -9.08
CA LYS A 50 20.91 -5.94 -9.56
C LYS A 50 21.02 -4.54 -8.95
N LEU A 51 19.93 -3.77 -8.96
CA LEU A 51 19.87 -2.45 -8.32
C LEU A 51 20.22 -2.52 -6.83
N GLU A 52 19.78 -3.54 -6.12
CA GLU A 52 20.10 -3.76 -4.71
C GLU A 52 21.62 -3.90 -4.49
N ILE A 53 22.30 -4.70 -5.31
CA ILE A 53 23.77 -4.84 -5.26
C ILE A 53 24.46 -3.50 -5.56
N TYR A 54 23.98 -2.73 -6.54
CA TYR A 54 24.54 -1.41 -6.83
C TYR A 54 24.31 -0.44 -5.67
N LEU A 55 23.09 -0.38 -5.11
CA LEU A 55 22.74 0.45 -3.95
C LEU A 55 23.54 0.05 -2.69
N GLN A 56 23.92 -1.22 -2.56
CA GLN A 56 24.82 -1.69 -1.51
C GLN A 56 26.28 -1.29 -1.72
N LYS A 57 26.68 -0.87 -2.93
CA LYS A 57 28.04 -0.40 -3.22
C LYS A 57 28.22 1.12 -3.25
N ILE A 58 27.13 1.89 -3.39
CA ILE A 58 27.22 3.36 -3.43
C ILE A 58 27.64 3.97 -2.08
N ASN A 59 28.24 5.15 -2.12
CA ASN A 59 28.59 5.93 -0.92
C ASN A 59 27.31 6.35 -0.14
N ASN A 60 27.42 6.43 1.19
CA ASN A 60 26.35 6.85 2.09
C ASN A 60 25.75 8.22 1.70
N PHE A 61 26.57 9.18 1.28
CA PHE A 61 26.10 10.49 0.81
C PHE A 61 25.25 10.40 -0.46
N VAL A 62 25.65 9.55 -1.42
CA VAL A 62 24.91 9.33 -2.66
C VAL A 62 23.57 8.65 -2.37
N ALA A 63 23.57 7.66 -1.47
CA ALA A 63 22.33 7.01 -1.03
C ALA A 63 21.35 8.00 -0.38
N LEU A 64 21.87 8.88 0.48
CA LEU A 64 21.08 9.94 1.12
C LEU A 64 20.51 10.91 0.08
N PHE A 65 21.33 11.34 -0.88
CA PHE A 65 20.92 12.26 -1.94
C PHE A 65 19.81 11.66 -2.81
N ILE A 66 19.99 10.42 -3.30
CA ILE A 66 18.99 9.72 -4.13
C ILE A 66 17.67 9.60 -3.39
N PHE A 67 17.70 9.16 -2.12
CA PHE A 67 16.48 9.05 -1.34
C PHE A 67 15.81 10.40 -1.09
N THR A 68 16.59 11.42 -0.73
CA THR A 68 16.05 12.76 -0.44
C THR A 68 15.42 13.36 -1.70
N LEU A 69 16.06 13.19 -2.85
CA LEU A 69 15.52 13.63 -4.14
C LEU A 69 14.20 12.92 -4.45
N LEU A 70 14.15 11.59 -4.32
CA LEU A 70 12.93 10.81 -4.53
C LEU A 70 11.81 11.23 -3.55
N LEU A 71 12.16 11.45 -2.29
CA LEU A 71 11.22 11.91 -1.26
C LEU A 71 10.63 13.28 -1.62
N ILE A 72 11.46 14.24 -2.03
CA ILE A 72 11.01 15.56 -2.48
C ILE A 72 10.03 15.45 -3.66
N ILE A 73 10.30 14.56 -4.62
CA ILE A 73 9.40 14.34 -5.76
C ILE A 73 8.05 13.77 -5.29
N VAL A 74 8.06 12.77 -4.41
CA VAL A 74 6.84 12.14 -3.88
C VAL A 74 6.01 13.12 -3.06
N GLU A 75 6.64 13.86 -2.16
CA GLU A 75 5.97 14.85 -1.32
C GLU A 75 5.49 16.04 -2.15
N GLY A 76 6.30 16.50 -3.10
CA GLY A 76 5.93 17.53 -4.08
C GLY A 76 4.70 17.14 -4.89
N ALA A 77 4.63 15.91 -5.39
CA ALA A 77 3.42 15.38 -6.04
C ALA A 77 2.21 15.36 -5.10
N GLY A 78 2.42 15.09 -3.81
CA GLY A 78 1.40 15.20 -2.78
C GLY A 78 0.87 16.62 -2.59
N VAL A 79 1.76 17.60 -2.49
CA VAL A 79 1.40 19.03 -2.37
C VAL A 79 0.66 19.50 -3.62
N LEU A 80 1.13 19.15 -4.81
CA LEU A 80 0.46 19.47 -6.07
C LEU A 80 -0.93 18.86 -6.15
N ALA A 81 -1.12 17.60 -5.74
CA ALA A 81 -2.43 16.98 -5.66
C ALA A 81 -3.36 17.73 -4.70
N GLY A 82 -2.83 18.16 -3.54
CA GLY A 82 -3.54 19.03 -2.59
C GLY A 82 -4.00 20.34 -3.22
N LEU A 83 -3.12 21.02 -3.97
CA LEU A 83 -3.46 22.26 -4.68
C LEU A 83 -4.53 22.03 -5.75
N LEU A 84 -4.49 20.90 -6.46
CA LEU A 84 -5.52 20.54 -7.45
C LEU A 84 -6.89 20.33 -6.78
N PHE A 85 -6.93 19.72 -5.59
CA PHE A 85 -8.16 19.59 -4.82
C PHE A 85 -8.75 20.95 -4.42
N ILE A 86 -7.91 21.88 -3.94
CA ILE A 86 -8.33 23.24 -3.57
C ILE A 86 -8.89 23.98 -4.78
N LYS A 87 -8.32 23.76 -5.97
CA LYS A 87 -8.79 24.34 -7.24
C LYS A 87 -10.07 23.66 -7.79
N GLY A 88 -10.64 22.69 -7.09
CA GLY A 88 -11.83 21.94 -7.53
C GLY A 88 -11.55 20.87 -8.59
N GLN A 89 -10.28 20.64 -8.97
CA GLN A 89 -9.88 19.63 -9.96
C GLN A 89 -9.73 18.26 -9.30
N ILE A 90 -10.84 17.73 -8.77
CA ILE A 90 -10.85 16.52 -7.94
C ILE A 90 -10.32 15.29 -8.68
N ILE A 91 -10.69 15.10 -9.94
CA ILE A 91 -10.26 13.94 -10.74
C ILE A 91 -8.75 13.97 -10.96
N MET A 92 -8.21 15.11 -11.38
CA MET A 92 -6.79 15.29 -11.66
C MET A 92 -5.95 15.14 -10.38
N GLY A 93 -6.41 15.74 -9.28
CA GLY A 93 -5.79 15.58 -7.96
C GLY A 93 -5.79 14.13 -7.50
N SER A 94 -6.88 13.40 -7.73
CA SER A 94 -6.99 11.97 -7.39
C SER A 94 -6.03 11.10 -8.19
N ILE A 95 -5.94 11.31 -9.51
CA ILE A 95 -5.02 10.57 -10.38
C ILE A 95 -3.57 10.81 -9.94
N LEU A 96 -3.20 12.07 -9.68
CA LEU A 96 -1.85 12.40 -9.22
C LEU A 96 -1.55 11.77 -7.85
N TYR A 97 -2.52 11.81 -6.93
CA TYR A 97 -2.40 11.19 -5.61
C TYR A 97 -2.27 9.67 -5.67
N ILE A 98 -2.99 8.98 -6.57
CA ILE A 98 -2.87 7.54 -6.75
C ILE A 98 -1.52 7.19 -7.39
N THR A 99 -1.10 7.95 -8.40
CA THR A 99 0.17 7.73 -9.11
C THR A 99 1.38 7.85 -8.18
N LYS A 100 1.33 8.71 -7.16
CA LYS A 100 2.44 8.84 -6.21
C LYS A 100 2.62 7.61 -5.32
N ILE A 101 1.61 6.75 -5.16
CA ILE A 101 1.64 5.60 -4.24
C ILE A 101 2.74 4.58 -4.63
N PRO A 102 2.84 4.09 -5.89
CA PRO A 102 3.96 3.26 -6.32
C PRO A 102 5.33 3.92 -6.12
N LEU A 103 5.43 5.22 -6.39
CA LEU A 103 6.68 5.97 -6.24
C LEU A 103 7.11 6.08 -4.78
N ALA A 104 6.16 6.30 -3.86
CA ALA A 104 6.40 6.25 -2.42
C ALA A 104 6.87 4.86 -1.99
N GLY A 105 6.21 3.79 -2.48
CA GLY A 105 6.62 2.40 -2.23
C GLY A 105 8.05 2.12 -2.69
N PHE A 106 8.44 2.61 -3.87
CA PHE A 106 9.80 2.50 -4.39
C PHE A 106 10.82 3.29 -3.57
N THR A 107 10.46 4.50 -3.15
CA THR A 107 11.30 5.35 -2.29
C THR A 107 11.56 4.68 -0.93
N PHE A 108 10.53 4.11 -0.31
CA PHE A 108 10.67 3.32 0.91
C PHE A 108 11.48 2.05 0.70
N TRP A 109 11.36 1.39 -0.45
CA TRP A 109 12.17 0.23 -0.78
C TRP A 109 13.66 0.58 -0.85
N ILE A 110 14.03 1.68 -1.55
CA ILE A 110 15.42 2.17 -1.55
C ILE A 110 15.90 2.46 -0.14
N PHE A 111 15.10 3.20 0.65
CA PHE A 111 15.44 3.46 2.05
C PHE A 111 15.72 2.18 2.84
N LYS A 112 14.90 1.14 2.65
CA LYS A 112 15.08 -0.16 3.33
C LYS A 112 16.40 -0.82 2.93
N VAL A 113 16.72 -0.83 1.63
CA VAL A 113 17.96 -1.43 1.10
C VAL A 113 19.20 -0.67 1.58
N THR A 114 19.14 0.67 1.60
CA THR A 114 20.26 1.51 2.02
C THR A 114 20.20 1.92 3.49
N ARG A 115 19.33 1.28 4.29
CA ARG A 115 19.00 1.70 5.66
C ARG A 115 20.25 1.89 6.51
N ASP A 116 21.14 0.89 6.54
CA ASP A 116 22.32 0.91 7.41
C ASP A 116 23.26 2.08 7.05
N LYS A 117 23.34 2.42 5.77
CA LYS A 117 24.10 3.58 5.27
C LYS A 117 23.44 4.89 5.63
N MET A 118 22.12 4.96 5.55
CA MET A 118 21.37 6.18 5.82
C MET A 118 21.31 6.48 7.32
N LEU A 119 21.19 5.45 8.15
CA LEU A 119 21.24 5.55 9.60
C LEU A 119 22.64 5.88 10.13
N SER A 120 23.69 5.86 9.30
CA SER A 120 25.00 6.37 9.66
C SER A 120 24.99 7.89 9.91
N PHE A 121 24.05 8.63 9.32
CA PHE A 121 23.87 10.06 9.59
C PHE A 121 23.06 10.28 10.86
N SER A 122 23.62 11.02 11.82
CA SER A 122 23.01 11.23 13.14
C SER A 122 21.62 11.86 13.07
N PHE A 123 21.40 12.83 12.16
CA PHE A 123 20.09 13.43 11.96
C PHE A 123 19.03 12.43 11.49
N VAL A 124 19.39 11.58 10.51
CA VAL A 124 18.48 10.56 9.96
C VAL A 124 18.16 9.53 11.03
N LEU A 125 19.16 9.09 11.80
CA LEU A 125 18.98 8.19 12.93
C LEU A 125 18.04 8.78 13.99
N TRP A 126 18.21 10.07 14.32
CA TRP A 126 17.34 10.76 15.27
C TRP A 126 15.88 10.82 14.80
N VAL A 127 15.63 11.23 13.55
CA VAL A 127 14.28 11.25 12.96
C VAL A 127 13.67 9.85 12.97
N TYR A 128 14.45 8.85 12.54
CA TYR A 128 14.01 7.46 12.48
C TYR A 128 13.59 6.94 13.86
N ASN A 129 14.40 7.18 14.89
CA ASN A 129 14.08 6.78 16.26
C ASN A 129 12.85 7.50 16.81
N LYS A 130 12.67 8.78 16.48
CA LYS A 130 11.44 9.53 16.84
C LYS A 130 10.21 8.93 16.17
N LEU A 131 10.28 8.58 14.89
CA LEU A 131 9.17 7.92 14.18
C LEU A 131 8.84 6.56 14.79
N ILE A 132 9.84 5.74 15.10
CA ILE A 132 9.61 4.45 15.80
C ILE A 132 8.94 4.67 17.15
N SER A 133 9.46 5.62 17.94
CA SER A 133 8.90 5.94 19.26
C SER A 133 7.43 6.37 19.15
N LEU A 134 7.11 7.21 18.16
CA LEU A 134 5.72 7.61 17.86
C LEU A 134 4.86 6.40 17.49
N PHE A 135 5.32 5.52 16.61
CA PHE A 135 4.57 4.32 16.24
C PHE A 135 4.35 3.39 17.43
N ASN A 136 5.37 3.15 18.24
CA ASN A 136 5.25 2.33 19.44
C ASN A 136 4.29 2.96 20.46
N TRP A 137 4.31 4.29 20.59
CA TRP A 137 3.37 5.02 21.43
C TRP A 137 1.93 4.92 20.91
N ILE A 138 1.69 4.98 19.60
CA ILE A 138 0.36 4.75 19.01
C ILE A 138 -0.09 3.30 19.29
N LYS A 139 0.80 2.33 19.06
CA LYS A 139 0.51 0.90 19.21
C LYS A 139 0.25 0.48 20.66
N SER A 140 0.85 1.16 21.62
CA SER A 140 0.62 0.92 23.05
C SER A 140 -0.70 1.50 23.56
N ARG A 141 -1.40 2.35 22.78
CA ARG A 141 -2.71 2.88 23.19
C ARG A 141 -3.76 1.78 23.18
N GLU A 142 -4.55 1.68 24.25
CA GLU A 142 -5.66 0.72 24.33
C GLU A 142 -6.65 0.86 23.17
N LEU A 143 -6.90 2.09 22.72
CA LEU A 143 -7.77 2.37 21.58
C LEU A 143 -7.28 1.68 20.30
N TYR A 144 -5.96 1.68 20.07
CA TYR A 144 -5.36 0.99 18.94
C TYR A 144 -5.56 -0.52 19.06
N ILE A 145 -5.22 -1.10 20.22
CA ILE A 145 -5.35 -2.54 20.48
C ILE A 145 -6.80 -3.02 20.30
N LYS A 146 -7.76 -2.30 20.91
CA LYS A 146 -9.19 -2.59 20.81
C LYS A 146 -9.68 -2.49 19.36
N THR A 147 -9.25 -1.48 18.61
CA THR A 147 -9.66 -1.26 17.22
C THR A 147 -9.11 -2.33 16.29
N ILE A 148 -7.82 -2.68 16.40
CA ILE A 148 -7.22 -3.78 15.63
C ILE A 148 -7.89 -5.11 15.94
N LYS A 149 -8.21 -5.41 17.21
CA LYS A 149 -8.92 -6.63 17.58
C LYS A 149 -10.28 -6.71 16.88
N ARG A 150 -11.08 -5.64 16.95
CA ARG A 150 -12.38 -5.56 16.26
C ARG A 150 -12.25 -5.67 14.74
N LEU A 151 -11.26 -5.02 14.13
CA LEU A 151 -11.02 -5.12 12.69
C LEU A 151 -10.66 -6.55 12.26
N LYS A 152 -9.86 -7.26 13.04
CA LYS A 152 -9.55 -8.68 12.79
C LYS A 152 -10.80 -9.56 12.87
N GLU A 153 -11.64 -9.35 13.88
CA GLU A 153 -12.91 -10.06 14.03
C GLU A 153 -13.85 -9.79 12.84
N ILE A 154 -13.98 -8.52 12.42
CA ILE A 154 -14.76 -8.12 11.24
C ILE A 154 -14.18 -8.77 9.98
N LYS A 155 -12.85 -8.75 9.78
CA LYS A 155 -12.19 -9.37 8.63
C LYS A 155 -12.44 -10.87 8.56
N ILE A 156 -12.43 -11.57 9.70
CA ILE A 156 -12.77 -12.99 9.79
C ILE A 156 -14.25 -13.22 9.45
N TYR A 157 -15.15 -12.39 9.98
CA TYR A 157 -16.57 -12.48 9.71
C TYR A 157 -16.89 -12.22 8.22
N ILE A 158 -16.34 -11.16 7.63
CA ILE A 158 -16.43 -10.86 6.20
C ILE A 158 -15.84 -12.01 5.40
N LYS A 159 -14.66 -12.54 5.77
CA LYS A 159 -14.06 -13.67 5.07
C LYS A 159 -14.95 -14.93 5.15
N LYS A 160 -15.66 -15.15 6.26
CA LYS A 160 -16.58 -16.28 6.42
C LYS A 160 -17.85 -16.13 5.57
N ILE A 161 -18.33 -14.90 5.39
CA ILE A 161 -19.49 -14.59 4.52
C ILE A 161 -19.08 -14.59 3.04
N PHE A 162 -17.92 -14.02 2.73
CA PHE A 162 -17.44 -13.74 1.38
C PHE A 162 -16.55 -14.84 0.79
N ILE A 163 -16.06 -15.80 1.59
CA ILE A 163 -15.62 -17.11 1.12
C ILE A 163 -16.82 -18.04 1.25
N PRO A 164 -17.63 -18.20 0.21
CA PRO A 164 -18.73 -19.12 0.27
C PRO A 164 -18.09 -20.51 0.19
N LYS A 165 -18.51 -21.42 1.08
CA LYS A 165 -18.51 -22.86 0.81
C LYS A 165 -18.98 -23.05 -0.64
N LYS A 166 -18.07 -23.29 -1.60
CA LYS A 166 -18.36 -23.53 -3.03
C LYS A 166 -19.58 -22.75 -3.55
N SER A 167 -19.52 -21.42 -3.68
CA SER A 167 -20.67 -20.68 -4.20
C SER A 167 -21.06 -21.17 -5.58
N GLY A 168 -22.36 -21.45 -5.78
CA GLY A 168 -22.93 -21.85 -7.06
C GLY A 168 -22.64 -20.88 -8.21
N ILE A 169 -22.20 -19.64 -7.91
CA ILE A 169 -21.76 -18.65 -8.90
C ILE A 169 -20.45 -19.09 -9.55
N PHE A 170 -19.45 -19.54 -8.78
CA PHE A 170 -18.19 -20.06 -9.33
C PHE A 170 -18.42 -21.34 -10.15
N VAL A 171 -19.37 -22.17 -9.73
CA VAL A 171 -19.79 -23.37 -10.49
C VAL A 171 -20.51 -22.98 -11.79
N LYS A 172 -21.40 -21.98 -11.77
CA LYS A 172 -22.06 -21.44 -12.96
C LYS A 172 -21.05 -20.81 -13.93
N LEU A 173 -20.11 -20.00 -13.44
CA LEU A 173 -19.01 -19.43 -14.24
C LEU A 173 -18.13 -20.52 -14.85
N LYS A 174 -17.79 -21.57 -14.10
CA LYS A 174 -17.01 -22.70 -14.62
C LYS A 174 -17.77 -23.50 -15.69
N LYS A 175 -19.11 -23.62 -15.57
CA LYS A 175 -19.96 -24.21 -16.63
C LYS A 175 -19.96 -23.34 -17.89
N ILE A 176 -20.14 -22.03 -17.76
CA ILE A 176 -20.13 -21.10 -18.89
C ILE A 176 -18.76 -21.12 -19.59
N TYR A 177 -17.66 -21.07 -18.84
CA TYR A 177 -16.31 -21.19 -19.39
C TYR A 177 -16.10 -22.50 -20.15
N ARG A 178 -16.58 -23.64 -19.62
CA ARG A 178 -16.50 -24.94 -20.32
C ARG A 178 -17.35 -24.97 -21.59
N ALA A 179 -18.54 -24.41 -21.57
CA ALA A 179 -19.41 -24.34 -22.75
C ALA A 179 -18.79 -23.50 -23.87
N ILE A 180 -18.22 -22.34 -23.52
CA ILE A 180 -17.50 -21.47 -24.46
C ILE A 180 -16.26 -22.20 -25.01
N LYS A 181 -15.49 -22.86 -24.14
CA LYS A 181 -14.30 -23.60 -24.56
C LYS A 181 -14.61 -24.79 -25.49
N MET A 182 -15.73 -25.48 -25.28
CA MET A 182 -16.18 -26.54 -26.18
C MET A 182 -16.61 -25.98 -27.54
N LYS A 183 -17.43 -24.93 -27.55
CA LYS A 183 -17.82 -24.26 -28.81
C LYS A 183 -16.62 -23.78 -29.61
N LEU A 184 -15.62 -23.19 -28.96
CA LEU A 184 -14.38 -22.76 -29.62
C LEU A 184 -13.55 -23.93 -30.15
N LYS A 185 -13.60 -25.09 -29.48
CA LYS A 185 -12.90 -26.30 -29.92
C LYS A 185 -13.58 -26.93 -31.14
N ASP A 186 -14.91 -26.91 -31.19
CA ASP A 186 -15.69 -27.42 -32.31
C ASP A 186 -15.52 -26.53 -33.55
N ILE A 187 -15.59 -25.20 -33.40
CA ILE A 187 -15.31 -24.23 -34.48
C ILE A 187 -13.88 -24.41 -35.03
N ARG A 188 -12.91 -24.70 -34.17
CA ARG A 188 -11.52 -24.96 -34.58
C ARG A 188 -11.36 -26.31 -35.31
N LYS A 189 -12.26 -27.26 -35.08
CA LYS A 189 -12.24 -28.58 -35.72
C LYS A 189 -12.88 -28.51 -37.12
N ASP A 190 -14.00 -27.82 -37.27
CA ASP A 190 -14.65 -27.54 -38.57
C ASP A 190 -13.71 -26.81 -39.55
N ASN A 191 -12.98 -25.80 -39.06
CA ASN A 191 -12.02 -25.03 -39.87
C ASN A 191 -10.77 -25.83 -40.28
N ASN A 192 -10.48 -26.96 -39.62
CA ASN A 192 -9.36 -27.83 -39.96
C ASN A 192 -9.76 -28.97 -40.92
N GLU A 193 -11.04 -29.32 -40.98
CA GLU A 193 -11.58 -30.31 -41.92
C GLU A 193 -11.84 -29.68 -43.31
N THR A 194 -12.28 -28.41 -43.36
CA THR A 194 -12.41 -27.63 -44.60
C THR A 194 -11.08 -27.27 -45.28
N ASN A 195 -10.00 -27.12 -44.52
CA ASN A 195 -8.64 -26.91 -45.06
C ASN A 195 -7.92 -28.20 -45.52
N LYS A 196 -8.52 -29.38 -45.28
CA LYS A 196 -7.99 -30.68 -45.76
C LYS A 196 -8.67 -31.21 -47.02
N SER A 197 -9.79 -30.60 -47.43
CA SER A 197 -10.54 -30.96 -48.64
C SER A 197 -10.30 -30.03 -49.83
N ASN A 198 -9.37 -29.09 -49.71
CA ASN A 198 -8.86 -28.24 -50.79
C ASN A 198 -7.41 -28.61 -51.09
#